data_AF-A0A834TR72-F1
#
_entry.id   AF-A0A834TR72-F1
#
_cell.length_a   1.000
_cell.length_b   1.000
_cell.length_c   1.000
_cell.angle_alpha   90.00
_cell.angle_beta   90.00
_cell.angle_gamma   90.00
#
_symmetry.space_group_name_H-M   'P 1'
#
loop_
_entity.id
_entity.type
_entity.pdbx_description
1 polymer ?
#
loop_
_entity_poly.entity_id
_entity_poly.type
_entity_poly.pdbx_seq_one_letter_code
_entity_poly.pdbx_strand_id
1 'polypeptide(L)' 'MASTKAQLCILLIVSLMLFAPSTVRSQSSDCVFAGDCKTKADCAAPCSKLGHSPTAVLCVPYPPETSLHCCCLVA' A
#
# COMPACT_ATOMS: atom_id res chain seq x y z
N MET A 1 -8.64 45.54 -2.07
CA MET A 1 -7.93 44.97 -3.24
C MET A 1 -6.93 43.95 -2.71
N ALA A 2 -7.22 42.65 -2.86
CA ALA A 2 -6.30 41.62 -2.42
C ALA A 2 -5.01 41.73 -3.24
N SER A 3 -3.87 41.85 -2.56
CA SER A 3 -2.56 41.95 -3.21
C SER A 3 -2.36 40.73 -4.11
N THR A 4 -2.16 40.94 -5.42
CA THR A 4 -1.98 39.89 -6.44
C THR A 4 -0.90 38.88 -6.04
N LYS A 5 0.10 39.37 -5.29
CA LYS A 5 1.22 38.60 -4.72
C LYS A 5 0.73 37.56 -3.71
N ALA A 6 -0.24 37.93 -2.87
CA ALA A 6 -0.84 37.03 -1.88
C ALA A 6 -1.75 35.98 -2.56
N GLN A 7 -2.45 36.35 -3.63
CA GLN A 7 -3.32 35.42 -4.36
C GLN A 7 -2.55 34.30 -5.05
N LEU A 8 -1.38 34.61 -5.62
CA LEU A 8 -0.49 33.62 -6.23
C LEU A 8 0.09 32.63 -5.20
N CYS A 9 0.48 33.11 -4.01
CA CYS A 9 0.97 32.24 -2.95
C CYS A 9 -0.10 31.26 -2.45
N ILE A 10 -1.34 31.71 -2.33
CA ILE A 10 -2.46 30.85 -1.89
C ILE A 10 -2.74 29.75 -2.93
N LEU A 11 -2.75 30.08 -4.22
CA LEU A 11 -2.94 29.11 -5.30
C LEU A 11 -1.84 28.04 -5.33
N LEU A 12 -0.57 28.42 -5.10
CA LEU A 12 0.55 27.48 -5.05
C LEU A 12 0.42 26.50 -3.88
N ILE A 13 0.02 26.97 -2.69
CA ILE A 13 -0.17 26.13 -1.50
C ILE A 13 -1.32 25.14 -1.73
N VAL A 14 -2.44 25.58 -2.30
CA VAL A 14 -3.58 24.69 -2.64
C VAL A 14 -3.16 23.63 -3.65
N SER A 15 -2.34 24.00 -4.63
CA SER A 15 -1.81 23.06 -5.64
C SER A 15 -0.93 21.98 -5.00
N LEU A 16 -0.04 22.35 -4.07
CA LEU A 16 0.81 21.41 -3.34
C LEU A 16 0.02 20.39 -2.51
N MET A 17 -1.12 20.78 -1.94
CA MET A 17 -1.98 19.86 -1.18
C MET A 17 -2.72 18.86 -2.09
N LEU A 18 -3.04 19.25 -3.33
CA LEU A 18 -3.65 18.37 -4.33
C LEU A 18 -2.64 17.37 -4.94
N PHE A 19 -1.36 17.74 -4.96
CA PHE A 19 -0.25 16.91 -5.44
C PHE A 19 0.52 16.24 -4.30
N ALA A 20 -0.03 16.13 -3.09
CA ALA A 20 0.48 15.15 -2.15
C ALA A 20 0.21 13.77 -2.78
N PRO A 21 1.24 13.03 -3.24
CA PRO A 21 1.01 11.66 -3.64
C PRO A 21 0.41 10.99 -2.42
N SER A 22 -0.83 10.52 -2.52
CA SER A 22 -1.40 9.60 -1.56
C SER A 22 -0.41 8.44 -1.50
N THR A 23 0.45 8.43 -0.47
CA THR A 23 1.40 7.36 -0.20
C THR A 23 0.66 6.12 0.31
N VAL A 24 -0.45 5.78 -0.33
CA VAL A 24 -0.97 4.42 -0.38
C VAL A 24 0.00 3.67 -1.27
N ARG A 25 1.13 3.30 -0.65
CA ARG A 25 2.15 2.44 -1.23
C ARG A 25 1.45 1.26 -1.91
N SER A 26 1.67 1.18 -3.21
CA SER A 26 1.65 -0.01 -4.04
C SER A 26 0.51 -0.99 -3.77
N GLN A 27 -0.57 -0.83 -4.54
CA GLN A 27 -1.23 -1.99 -5.12
C GLN A 27 -0.15 -2.76 -5.91
N SER A 28 0.47 -3.74 -5.25
CA SER A 28 1.38 -4.69 -5.88
C SER A 28 0.52 -5.59 -6.76
N SER A 29 0.53 -5.33 -8.06
CA SER A 29 -0.12 -6.18 -9.07
C SER A 29 0.47 -7.60 -9.11
N ASP A 30 1.60 -7.84 -8.42
CA ASP A 30 2.31 -9.12 -8.30
C ASP A 30 2.05 -9.83 -6.96
N CYS A 31 0.93 -9.53 -6.31
CA CYS A 31 0.58 -10.08 -5.00
C CYS A 31 -0.57 -11.09 -5.11
N VAL A 32 -0.31 -12.34 -4.75
CA VAL A 32 -1.36 -13.36 -4.57
C VAL A 32 -1.69 -13.46 -3.08
N PHE A 33 -2.93 -13.16 -2.71
CA PHE A 33 -3.36 -13.22 -1.32
C PHE A 33 -3.59 -14.67 -0.85
N ALA A 34 -3.08 -15.02 0.33
CA ALA A 34 -3.12 -16.38 0.86
C ALA A 34 -3.41 -16.42 2.37
N GLY A 35 -4.66 -16.13 2.74
CA GLY A 35 -5.16 -16.21 4.12
C GLY A 35 -4.70 -15.06 5.02
N ASP A 36 -5.22 -15.05 6.26
CA ASP A 36 -4.89 -14.05 7.27
C ASP A 36 -3.49 -14.25 7.87
N CYS A 37 -2.91 -13.18 8.39
CA CYS A 37 -1.64 -13.19 9.09
C CYS A 37 -1.63 -12.25 10.30
N LYS A 38 -0.70 -12.48 11.22
CA LYS A 38 -0.32 -11.49 12.25
C LYS A 38 1.10 -11.00 12.04
N THR A 39 1.94 -11.86 11.46
CA THR A 39 3.36 -11.62 11.20
C THR A 39 3.71 -12.13 9.80
N LYS A 40 4.84 -11.65 9.26
CA LYS A 40 5.38 -12.13 7.98
C LYS A 40 5.59 -13.66 7.96
N ALA A 41 6.01 -14.24 9.09
CA ALA A 41 6.34 -15.66 9.17
C ALA A 41 5.12 -16.56 8.97
N ASP A 42 3.92 -16.09 9.34
CA ASP A 42 2.66 -16.80 9.14
C ASP A 42 2.39 -17.09 7.66
N CYS A 43 2.98 -16.29 6.76
CA CYS A 43 2.76 -16.35 5.32
C CYS A 43 3.65 -17.35 4.58
N ALA A 44 4.70 -17.87 5.21
CA ALA A 44 5.61 -18.82 4.56
C ALA A 44 4.88 -20.12 4.16
N ALA A 45 4.09 -20.68 5.08
CA ALA A 45 3.33 -21.91 4.85
C ALA A 45 2.20 -21.75 3.81
N PRO A 46 1.29 -20.75 3.89
CA PRO A 46 0.24 -20.59 2.90
C PRO A 46 0.81 -20.26 1.51
N CYS A 47 1.81 -19.39 1.39
CA CYS A 47 2.43 -19.12 0.09
C CYS A 47 3.14 -20.34 -0.50
N SER A 48 3.80 -21.17 0.32
CA SER A 48 4.40 -22.43 -0.15
C SER A 48 3.34 -23.42 -0.68
N LYS A 49 2.16 -23.47 -0.05
CA LYS A 49 1.06 -24.33 -0.52
C LYS A 49 0.51 -23.90 -1.88
N LEU A 50 0.60 -22.61 -2.21
CA LEU A 50 0.26 -22.09 -3.54
C LEU A 50 1.40 -22.27 -4.56
N GLY A 51 2.56 -22.83 -4.16
CA GLY A 51 3.72 -22.98 -5.03
C GLY A 51 4.57 -21.71 -5.18
N HIS A 52 4.34 -20.70 -4.35
CA HIS A 52 5.16 -19.48 -4.30
C HIS A 52 6.31 -19.61 -3.29
N SER A 53 7.28 -18.69 -3.39
CA SER A 53 8.44 -18.68 -2.49
C SER A 53 8.03 -18.39 -1.04
N PRO A 54 8.45 -19.22 -0.05
CA PRO A 54 8.14 -19.01 1.37
C PRO A 54 8.75 -17.73 1.96
N THR A 55 9.78 -17.18 1.33
CA THR A 55 10.52 -16.01 1.82
C THR A 55 10.08 -14.71 1.17
N ALA A 56 9.51 -14.77 -0.04
CA ALA A 56 8.99 -13.63 -0.78
C ALA A 56 7.52 -13.35 -0.37
N VAL A 57 7.31 -13.08 0.92
CA VAL A 57 5.99 -12.91 1.50
C VAL A 57 5.89 -11.62 2.30
N LEU A 58 4.71 -11.01 2.30
CA LEU A 58 4.38 -9.84 3.10
C LEU A 58 3.09 -10.09 3.87
N CYS A 59 2.95 -9.46 5.04
CA CYS A 59 1.72 -9.44 5.80
C CYS A 59 1.19 -8.00 5.73
N VAL A 60 0.14 -7.78 4.92
CA VAL A 60 -0.34 -6.44 4.56
C VAL A 60 -1.84 -6.33 4.87
N PRO A 61 -2.33 -5.12 5.20
CA PRO A 61 -3.76 -4.91 5.40
C PRO A 61 -4.54 -5.19 4.10
N TYR A 62 -5.63 -5.96 4.19
CA TYR A 62 -6.51 -6.25 3.06
C TYR A 62 -7.88 -5.60 3.27
N PRO A 63 -8.16 -4.46 2.60
CA PRO A 63 -9.45 -3.80 2.73
C PRO A 63 -10.57 -4.69 2.13
N PRO A 64 -11.78 -4.69 2.70
CA PRO A 64 -12.31 -3.77 3.73
C PRO A 64 -12.08 -4.23 5.19
N GLU A 65 -11.45 -5.37 5.41
CA GLU A 65 -11.25 -5.94 6.74
C GLU A 65 -10.08 -5.23 7.46
N THR A 66 -10.16 -5.09 8.80
CA THR A 66 -9.02 -4.66 9.63
C THR A 66 -7.98 -5.76 9.82
N SER A 67 -8.20 -6.94 9.22
CA SER A 67 -7.27 -8.05 9.28
C SER A 67 -6.10 -7.86 8.29
N LEU A 68 -4.94 -8.36 8.70
CA LEU A 68 -3.79 -8.45 7.82
C LEU A 68 -3.90 -9.77 7.06
N HIS A 69 -3.57 -9.75 5.77
CA HIS A 69 -3.50 -10.92 4.92
C HIS A 69 -2.10 -11.13 4.37
N CYS A 70 -1.79 -12.39 4.11
CA CYS A 70 -0.58 -12.78 3.44
C CYS A 70 -0.63 -12.38 1.97
N CYS A 71 0.42 -11.72 1.53
CA CYS A 71 0.69 -11.34 0.16
C CYS A 71 1.92 -12.12 -0.32
N CYS A 72 1.70 -13.10 -1.19
CA CYS A 72 2.74 -13.89 -1.82
C CYS A 72 3.22 -13.13 -3.06
N LEU A 73 4.49 -12.74 -3.09
CA LEU A 73 5.08 -12.04 -4.22
C LEU A 73 5.36 -13.06 -5.34
N VAL A 74 4.76 -12.82 -6.50
CA VAL A 74 5.06 -13.56 -7.73
C VAL A 74 6.30 -12.90 -8.33
N ALA A 75 7.40 -13.65 -8.38
CA ALA A 75 8.65 -13.20 -9.02
C ALA A 75 8.65 -13.53 -10.51
#